data_AF-A0A2E3CW42-F1
#
_entry.id   AF-A0A2E3CW42-F1
#
_cell.length_a   1.000
_cell.length_b   1.000
_cell.length_c   1.000
_cell.angle_alpha   90.00
_cell.angle_beta   90.00
_cell.angle_gamma   90.00
#
_symmetry.space_group_name_H-M   'P 1'
#
loop_
_entity.id
_entity.type
_entity.pdbx_description
1 polymer ?
#
loop_
_entity_poly.entity_id
_entity_poly.type
_entity_poly.pdbx_seq_one_letter_code
_entity_poly.pdbx_strand_id
1 'polypeptide(L)' 'MEFQTIPIIRIFDEERAREFYLGFLGMTVDWEHRFDPEAPIYMQVSKGNMVFHLSEHSGDCTPGS' A
#
# COMPACT_ATOMS: atom_id res chain seq x y z
N MET A 1 16.58 19.60 -3.96
CA MET A 1 15.33 18.88 -3.67
C MET A 1 15.44 17.52 -4.30
N GLU A 2 15.36 16.47 -3.51
CA GLU A 2 15.37 15.10 -4.01
C GLU A 2 13.92 14.70 -4.27
N PHE A 3 13.63 14.25 -5.49
CA PHE A 3 12.30 13.77 -5.85
C PHE A 3 12.25 12.28 -5.57
N GLN A 4 11.28 11.84 -4.78
CA GLN A 4 11.04 10.42 -4.51
C GLN A 4 9.76 9.97 -5.24
N THR A 5 9.88 8.93 -6.04
CA THR A 5 8.72 8.27 -6.65
C THR A 5 8.17 7.24 -5.68
N ILE A 6 6.87 7.28 -5.42
CA ILE A 6 6.16 6.29 -4.60
C ILE A 6 5.08 5.64 -5.47
N PRO A 7 5.30 4.42 -5.97
CA PRO A 7 4.29 3.69 -6.70
C PRO A 7 3.11 3.32 -5.80
N ILE A 8 1.89 3.42 -6.36
CA ILE A 8 0.69 2.85 -5.76
C ILE A 8 0.47 1.47 -6.39
N ILE A 9 0.29 0.45 -5.56
CA ILE A 9 0.06 -0.94 -5.97
C ILE A 9 -1.33 -1.36 -5.52
N ARG A 10 -2.12 -1.87 -6.47
CA ARG A 10 -3.45 -2.43 -6.20
C ARG A 10 -3.32 -3.78 -5.49
N ILE A 11 -3.97 -3.93 -4.34
CA ILE A 11 -4.05 -5.18 -3.58
C ILE A 11 -5.51 -5.62 -3.40
N PHE A 12 -5.81 -6.91 -3.56
CA PHE A 12 -7.21 -7.39 -3.50
C PHE A 12 -7.59 -8.01 -2.16
N ASP A 13 -6.59 -8.31 -1.33
CA ASP A 13 -6.72 -8.93 -0.02
C ASP A 13 -5.60 -8.37 0.85
N GLU A 14 -5.99 -7.59 1.86
CA GLU A 14 -5.08 -6.96 2.80
C GLU A 14 -4.25 -7.96 3.61
N GLU A 15 -4.82 -9.08 4.06
CA GLU A 15 -4.10 -10.06 4.87
C GLU A 15 -2.96 -10.68 4.04
N ARG A 16 -3.27 -11.11 2.81
CA ARG A 16 -2.28 -11.62 1.85
C ARG A 16 -1.24 -10.57 1.48
N ALA A 17 -1.64 -9.31 1.33
CA ALA A 17 -0.69 -8.24 1.10
C ALA A 17 0.27 -8.08 2.29
N ARG A 18 -0.21 -8.10 3.53
CA ARG A 18 0.66 -8.00 4.71
C ARG A 18 1.61 -9.18 4.86
N GLU A 19 1.14 -10.40 4.63
CA GLU A 19 2.00 -11.60 4.60
C GLU A 19 3.18 -11.42 3.64
N PHE A 20 2.91 -10.89 2.44
CA PHE A 20 3.93 -10.69 1.43
C PHE A 20 4.85 -9.49 1.70
N TYR A 21 4.29 -8.29 1.85
CA TYR A 21 5.09 -7.06 1.97
C TYR A 21 5.78 -6.96 3.34
N LEU A 22 5.10 -7.30 4.43
CA LEU A 22 5.67 -7.19 5.78
C LEU A 22 6.41 -8.46 6.17
N GLY A 23 5.76 -9.63 5.99
CA GLY A 23 6.32 -10.91 6.40
C GLY A 23 7.49 -11.36 5.51
N PHE A 24 7.25 -11.51 4.21
CA PHE A 24 8.25 -12.03 3.28
C PHE A 24 9.28 -10.98 2.86
N LEU A 25 8.84 -9.79 2.43
CA LEU A 25 9.77 -8.74 2.00
C LEU A 25 10.39 -7.98 3.17
N GLY A 26 9.86 -8.11 4.39
CA GLY A 26 10.40 -7.44 5.57
C GLY A 26 10.23 -5.92 5.53
N MET A 27 9.16 -5.43 4.92
CA MET A 27 8.78 -4.02 4.98
C MET A 27 8.09 -3.71 6.31
N THR A 28 8.01 -2.42 6.63
CA THR A 28 7.31 -1.91 7.81
C THR A 28 6.14 -1.05 7.37
N VAL A 29 5.04 -1.08 8.12
CA VAL A 29 3.93 -0.14 7.93
C VAL A 29 4.34 1.22 8.49
N ASP A 30 4.30 2.24 7.65
CA ASP A 30 4.57 3.62 8.07
C ASP A 30 3.28 4.28 8.59
N TRP A 31 2.16 4.06 7.89
CA TRP A 31 0.83 4.53 8.27
C TRP A 31 -0.27 3.76 7.51
N GLU A 32 -1.49 3.85 8.04
CA GLU A 32 -2.70 3.22 7.51
C GLU A 32 -3.84 4.22 7.48
N HIS A 33 -4.72 4.08 6.49
CA HIS A 33 -5.92 4.89 6.35
C HIS A 33 -7.11 4.05 5.89
N ARG A 34 -8.25 4.25 6.58
CA ARG A 34 -9.58 3.80 6.17
C ARG A 34 -10.58 4.93 6.42
N PHE A 35 -11.62 4.98 5.61
CA PHE A 35 -12.75 5.90 5.84
C PHE A 35 -13.66 5.43 6.98
N ASP A 36 -13.79 4.11 7.15
CA ASP A 36 -14.53 3.44 8.22
C ASP A 36 -13.91 2.04 8.49
N PRO A 37 -14.32 1.32 9.56
CA PRO A 37 -13.69 0.04 9.92
C PRO A 37 -13.78 -1.07 8.86
N GLU A 38 -14.75 -1.02 7.94
CA GLU A 38 -14.97 -2.04 6.90
C GLU A 38 -14.57 -1.54 5.50
N ALA A 39 -14.29 -0.24 5.34
CA ALA A 39 -13.84 0.35 4.09
C ALA A 39 -12.48 -0.21 3.63
N PRO A 40 -12.20 -0.24 2.31
CA PRO A 40 -10.89 -0.61 1.77
C PRO A 40 -9.71 0.11 2.46
N ILE A 41 -8.60 -0.60 2.66
CA ILE A 41 -7.36 -0.02 3.19
C ILE A 41 -6.59 0.78 2.13
N TYR A 42 -6.01 1.89 2.57
CA TYR A 42 -4.89 2.56 1.91
C TYR A 42 -3.72 2.64 2.90
N MET A 43 -2.57 2.06 2.58
CA MET A 43 -1.42 2.03 3.51
C MET A 43 -0.09 2.31 2.82
N GLN A 44 0.85 2.90 3.55
CA GLN A 44 2.23 3.01 3.11
C GLN A 44 3.10 2.00 3.84
N VAL A 45 3.97 1.35 3.05
CA VAL A 45 5.00 0.46 3.58
C VAL A 45 6.37 0.87 3.06
N SER A 46 7.41 0.66 3.88
CA SER A 46 8.77 1.01 3.52
C SER A 46 9.80 -0.06 3.89
N LYS A 47 10.91 -0.06 3.16
CA LYS A 47 12.14 -0.79 3.51
C LYS A 47 13.35 -0.02 3.02
N GLY A 48 14.11 0.55 3.96
CA GLY A 48 15.20 1.46 3.63
C GLY A 48 14.65 2.72 2.94
N ASN A 49 15.12 3.00 1.73
CA ASN A 49 14.64 4.11 0.90
C ASN A 49 13.56 3.70 -0.13
N MET A 50 13.12 2.44 -0.12
CA MET A 50 12.02 1.97 -0.95
C MET A 50 10.69 2.19 -0.23
N VAL A 51 9.74 2.84 -0.92
CA VAL A 51 8.42 3.17 -0.37
C VAL A 51 7.35 2.76 -1.38
N PHE A 52 6.30 2.10 -0.90
CA PHE A 52 5.11 1.76 -1.68
C PHE A 52 3.85 2.24 -0.97
N HIS A 53 2.87 2.66 -1.75
CA HIS A 53 1.48 2.75 -1.32
C HIS A 53 0.75 1.49 -1.78
N LEU A 54 -0.03 0.88 -0.89
CA LEU A 54 -0.84 -0.29 -1.16
C LEU A 54 -2.30 0.12 -1.00
N SER A 55 -3.13 -0.20 -2.00
CA SER A 55 -4.53 0.23 -2.03
C SER A 55 -5.49 -0.91 -2.34
N GLU A 56 -6.50 -1.08 -1.48
CA GLU A 56 -7.69 -1.89 -1.72
C GLU A 56 -8.79 -1.17 -2.52
N HIS A 57 -8.64 0.13 -2.82
CA HIS A 57 -9.63 0.90 -3.56
C HIS A 57 -9.66 0.49 -5.03
N SER A 58 -10.83 0.08 -5.54
CA SER A 58 -11.01 -0.38 -6.94
C SER A 58 -10.67 0.67 -8.00
N GLY A 59 -10.87 1.96 -7.69
CA GLY A 59 -10.52 3.07 -8.59
C GLY A 59 -9.02 3.38 -8.63
N ASP A 60 -8.23 2.91 -7.66
CA ASP A 60 -6.79 3.15 -7.69
C ASP A 60 -6.12 2.23 -8.71
N CYS A 61 -5.12 2.76 -9.41
CA CYS A 61 -4.30 2.02 -10.38
C CYS A 61 -5.08 1.35 -11.53
N THR A 62 -6.33 1.74 -11.76
CA THR A 62 -7.15 1.27 -12.88
C THR A 62 -7.11 2.30 -14.01
N PRO A 63 -6.76 1.94 -15.26
CA PRO A 63 -6.81 2.88 -16.37
C PRO A 63 -8.25 3.34 -16.65
N GLY A 64 -8.50 4.65 -16.58
CA GLY A 64 -9.78 5.26 -16.95
C GLY A 64 -10.85 5.31 -15.86
N SER A 65 -10.51 5.00 -14.61
CA SER A 65 -11.31 5.34 -13.43
C SER A 65 -11.11 6.78 -12.96
#